data_AF-A0A2S4KP71-F1
#
_entry.id   AF-A0A2S4KP71-F1
#
_cell.length_a   1.000
_cell.length_b   1.000
_cell.length_c   1.000
_cell.angle_alpha   90.00
_cell.angle_beta   90.00
_cell.angle_gamma   90.00
#
_symmetry.space_group_name_H-M   'P 1'
#
loop_
_entity.id
_entity.type
_entity.pdbx_description
1 polymer ?
#
loop_
_entity_poly.entity_id
_entity_poly.type
_entity_poly.pdbx_seq_one_letter_code
_entity_poly.pdbx_strand_id
1 'polypeptide(L)'
;MCLAPFQGDDLKSTRSIKKTFSKTYTGPVGPVGDDIYFSSSSPPPRRLDESVRKLCTVTWNHQVTLDELPTKTNKQGKIYHILYYDIETTCDGVGAEFAVYFQGKRVAGEHVEVEYC
;
A
#
# COMPACT_ATOMS: atom_id res chain seq x y z
N MET A 1 11.12 17.00 10.38
CA MET A 1 10.56 16.44 9.12
C MET A 1 11.24 15.10 8.89
N CYS A 2 10.67 14.00 9.38
CA CYS A 2 11.29 12.66 9.29
C CYS A 2 10.64 11.90 8.14
N LEU A 3 11.39 11.71 7.06
CA LEU A 3 11.13 10.68 6.07
C LEU A 3 11.51 9.35 6.72
N ALA A 4 10.52 8.57 7.15
CA ALA A 4 10.78 7.23 7.64
C ALA A 4 11.14 6.32 6.44
N PRO A 5 12.29 5.65 6.44
CA PRO A 5 12.62 4.64 5.44
C PRO A 5 11.66 3.45 5.62
N PHE A 6 10.91 3.15 4.56
CA PHE A 6 9.97 2.03 4.49
C PHE A 6 10.74 0.71 4.51
N GLN A 7 10.55 -0.12 5.54
CA GLN A 7 11.21 -1.42 5.65
C GLN A 7 10.17 -2.49 6.01
N GLY A 8 10.27 -3.63 5.32
CA GLY A 8 9.32 -4.76 5.42
C GLY A 8 9.24 -5.35 6.83
N ASP A 9 8.07 -5.90 7.13
CA ASP A 9 7.74 -6.52 8.41
C ASP A 9 7.75 -8.06 8.29
N ASP A 10 8.08 -8.76 9.38
CA ASP A 10 8.17 -10.24 9.41
C ASP A 10 6.77 -10.89 9.40
N LEU A 11 6.51 -11.67 8.35
CA LEU A 11 5.26 -12.40 8.13
C LEU A 11 5.02 -13.52 9.16
N LYS A 12 6.03 -13.92 9.94
CA LYS A 12 5.88 -14.96 10.98
C LYS A 12 5.15 -14.48 12.23
N SER A 13 4.87 -13.17 12.34
CA SER A 13 4.15 -12.62 13.48
C SER A 13 2.64 -12.60 13.21
N THR A 14 1.85 -13.13 14.15
CA THR A 14 0.37 -13.17 14.13
C THR A 14 -0.21 -11.78 14.43
N ARG A 15 0.24 -10.76 13.72
CA ARG A 15 -0.10 -9.36 13.97
C ARG A 15 -0.72 -8.74 12.73
N SER A 16 -1.80 -7.99 12.93
CA SER A 16 -2.26 -7.05 11.93
C SER A 16 -1.29 -5.88 11.86
N ILE A 17 -0.82 -5.58 10.66
CA ILE A 17 0.08 -4.47 10.36
C ILE A 17 -0.68 -3.51 9.46
N LYS A 18 -0.91 -2.30 9.95
CA LYS A 18 -1.57 -1.24 9.20
C LYS A 18 -0.56 -0.16 8.81
N LYS A 19 -0.50 0.18 7.52
CA LYS A 19 0.38 1.24 6.99
C LYS A 19 -0.41 2.20 6.11
N THR A 20 -0.07 3.48 6.20
CA THR A 20 -0.63 4.53 5.36
C THR A 20 0.22 4.74 4.12
N PHE A 21 -0.43 4.77 2.97
CA PHE A 21 0.13 5.02 1.67
C PHE A 21 -0.39 6.35 1.12
N SER A 22 0.31 6.89 0.13
CA SER A 22 -0.17 8.07 -0.59
C SER A 22 0.13 8.04 -2.07
N LYS A 23 -0.82 8.55 -2.86
CA LYS A 23 -0.68 8.78 -4.31
C LYS A 23 -1.03 10.23 -4.62
N THR A 24 -0.41 10.78 -5.66
CA THR A 24 -0.61 12.18 -6.06
C THR A 24 -1.32 12.25 -7.41
N TYR A 25 -2.27 13.18 -7.54
CA TYR A 25 -3.10 13.34 -8.72
C TYR A 25 -3.13 14.80 -9.17
N THR A 26 -3.13 15.01 -10.48
CA THR A 26 -3.33 16.34 -11.11
C THR A 26 -4.57 16.38 -12.01
N GLY A 27 -5.30 15.27 -12.06
CA GLY A 27 -6.52 15.05 -12.83
C GLY A 27 -7.34 13.93 -12.16
N PRO A 28 -8.44 13.47 -12.78
CA PRO A 28 -9.38 12.55 -12.16
C PRO A 28 -8.73 11.30 -11.57
N VAL A 29 -9.25 10.84 -10.42
CA VAL A 29 -8.79 9.60 -9.78
C VAL A 29 -9.48 8.42 -10.46
N GLY A 30 -8.69 7.60 -11.16
CA GLY A 30 -9.14 6.33 -11.72
C GLY A 30 -9.08 5.19 -10.68
N PRO A 31 -9.20 3.92 -11.12
CA PRO A 31 -8.95 2.76 -10.25
C PRO A 31 -7.57 2.87 -9.58
N VAL A 32 -7.55 2.58 -8.29
CA VAL A 32 -6.34 2.65 -7.47
C VAL A 32 -5.85 1.24 -7.25
N GLY A 33 -4.59 0.99 -7.60
CA GLY A 33 -3.95 -0.31 -7.44
C GLY A 33 -2.58 -0.20 -6.82
N ASP A 34 -2.23 -1.16 -5.97
CA ASP A 34 -0.90 -1.30 -5.36
C ASP A 34 -0.40 -2.73 -5.49
N ASP A 35 0.83 -2.86 -5.97
CA ASP A 35 1.51 -4.13 -6.02
C ASP A 35 2.15 -4.42 -4.66
N ILE A 36 1.80 -5.57 -4.09
CA ILE A 36 2.39 -6.07 -2.87
C ILE A 36 3.51 -7.05 -3.23
N TYR A 37 4.65 -6.91 -2.56
CA TYR A 37 5.84 -7.72 -2.80
C TYR A 37 6.30 -8.40 -1.52
N PHE A 38 6.93 -9.56 -1.65
CA PHE A 38 7.63 -10.25 -0.57
C PHE A 38 9.09 -10.49 -0.96
N SER A 39 9.96 -10.62 0.05
CA SER A 39 11.38 -10.91 -0.12
C SER A 39 11.76 -12.18 0.63
N SER A 40 12.50 -13.09 0.00
CA SER A 40 13.08 -14.25 0.67
C SER A 40 14.41 -13.94 1.37
N SER A 41 15.02 -12.78 1.10
CA SER A 41 16.26 -12.36 1.75
C SER A 41 16.00 -11.65 3.08
N SER A 42 16.92 -11.85 4.03
CA SER A 42 16.94 -11.17 5.32
C SER A 42 18.32 -10.52 5.55
N PRO A 43 18.40 -9.18 5.71
CA PRO A 43 17.29 -8.22 5.69
C PRO A 43 16.70 -8.02 4.28
N PRO A 44 15.44 -7.57 4.17
CA PRO A 44 14.84 -7.26 2.87
C PRO A 44 15.64 -6.16 2.15
N PRO A 45 15.81 -6.26 0.82
CA PRO A 45 16.64 -5.36 0.07
C PRO A 45 15.97 -3.99 -0.08
N ARG A 46 16.78 -2.95 -0.29
CA ARG A 46 16.27 -1.58 -0.48
C ARG A 46 15.67 -1.33 -1.87
N ARG A 47 16.01 -2.18 -2.84
CA ARG A 47 15.54 -2.13 -4.22
C ARG A 47 15.12 -3.53 -4.62
N LEU A 48 14.26 -3.62 -5.63
CA LEU A 48 13.88 -4.90 -6.21
C LEU A 48 15.14 -5.60 -6.74
N ASP A 49 15.36 -6.81 -6.28
CA ASP A 49 16.35 -7.76 -6.76
C ASP A 49 15.70 -9.14 -6.96
N GLU A 50 16.49 -10.15 -7.27
CA GLU A 50 16.00 -11.51 -7.55
C GLU A 50 15.34 -12.20 -6.35
N SER A 51 15.57 -11.70 -5.12
CA SER A 51 14.92 -12.20 -3.91
C SER A 51 13.51 -11.65 -3.72
N VAL A 52 13.13 -10.61 -4.48
CA VAL A 52 11.83 -9.96 -4.37
C VAL A 52 10.87 -10.50 -5.42
N ARG A 53 9.70 -10.94 -4.97
CA ARG A 53 8.63 -11.43 -5.84
C ARG A 53 7.33 -10.69 -5.56
N LYS A 54 6.56 -10.45 -6.62
CA LYS A 54 5.22 -9.90 -6.50
C LYS A 54 4.29 -10.96 -5.89
N LEU A 55 3.58 -10.57 -4.83
CA LEU A 55 2.61 -11.42 -4.15
C LEU A 55 1.23 -11.26 -4.80
N CYS A 56 0.72 -10.03 -4.85
CA CYS A 56 -0.57 -9.71 -5.47
C CYS A 56 -0.66 -8.24 -5.89
N THR A 57 -1.81 -7.85 -6.44
CA THR A 57 -2.16 -6.46 -6.68
C THR A 57 -3.51 -6.16 -6.06
N VAL A 58 -3.49 -5.35 -5.00
CA VAL A 58 -4.73 -4.91 -4.37
C VAL A 58 -5.29 -3.76 -5.19
N THR A 59 -6.50 -3.91 -5.71
CA THR A 59 -7.18 -2.87 -6.50
C THR A 59 -8.51 -2.48 -5.88
N TRP A 60 -8.86 -1.20 -6.03
CA TRP A 60 -10.16 -0.69 -5.62
C TRP A 60 -10.64 0.42 -6.54
N ASN A 61 -11.95 0.53 -6.68
CA ASN A 61 -12.62 1.45 -7.61
C ASN A 61 -13.65 2.35 -6.92
N HIS A 62 -13.53 2.54 -5.61
CA HIS A 62 -14.34 3.49 -4.88
C HIS A 62 -14.13 4.91 -5.46
N GLN A 63 -15.24 5.60 -5.71
CA GLN A 63 -15.24 6.90 -6.36
C GLN A 63 -14.65 7.96 -5.43
N VAL A 64 -13.48 8.48 -5.78
CA VAL A 64 -12.80 9.55 -5.04
C VAL A 64 -12.96 10.85 -5.82
N THR A 65 -13.60 11.84 -5.19
CA THR A 65 -13.67 13.19 -5.74
C THR A 65 -12.38 13.96 -5.41
N LEU A 66 -11.78 14.63 -6.39
CA LEU A 66 -10.56 15.42 -6.17
C LEU A 66 -10.75 16.51 -5.10
N ASP A 67 -11.94 17.10 -5.04
CA ASP A 67 -12.27 18.17 -4.10
C ASP A 67 -12.25 17.73 -2.63
N GLU A 68 -12.37 16.42 -2.38
CA GLU A 68 -12.27 15.83 -1.05
C GLU A 68 -10.81 15.58 -0.62
N LEU A 69 -9.87 15.69 -1.57
CA LEU A 69 -8.46 15.39 -1.32
C LEU A 69 -7.68 16.66 -0.95
N PRO A 70 -6.78 16.59 0.05
CA PRO A 70 -5.88 17.69 0.37
C PRO A 70 -5.01 18.04 -0.83
N THR A 71 -4.80 19.34 -1.03
CA THR A 71 -3.93 19.86 -2.10
C THR A 71 -2.57 20.27 -1.56
N LYS A 72 -1.55 20.15 -2.41
CA LYS A 72 -0.23 20.76 -2.19
C LYS A 72 0.24 21.44 -3.46
N THR A 73 1.04 22.49 -3.27
CA THR A 73 1.72 23.19 -4.35
C THR A 73 3.18 22.83 -4.33
N ASN A 74 3.73 22.41 -5.47
CA ASN A 74 5.16 22.16 -5.58
C ASN A 74 5.96 23.47 -5.76
N LYS A 75 7.29 23.38 -5.78
CA LYS A 75 8.17 24.55 -5.95
C LYS A 75 7.99 25.28 -7.30
N GLN A 76 7.31 24.66 -8.27
CA GLN A 76 7.03 25.23 -9.59
C GLN A 76 5.64 25.88 -9.66
N GLY A 77 4.91 25.98 -8.54
CA GLY A 77 3.55 26.53 -8.52
C GLY A 77 2.46 25.57 -8.99
N LYS A 78 2.78 24.31 -9.28
CA LYS A 78 1.79 23.31 -9.73
C LYS A 78 1.06 22.71 -8.53
N ILE A 79 -0.27 22.77 -8.57
CA ILE A 79 -1.17 22.16 -7.59
C ILE A 79 -1.36 20.67 -7.92
N TYR A 80 -1.36 19.84 -6.89
CA TYR A 80 -1.72 18.42 -6.97
C TYR A 80 -2.50 18.00 -5.72
N HIS A 81 -3.37 17.01 -5.88
CA HIS A 81 -4.17 16.40 -4.83
C HIS A 81 -3.44 15.17 -4.28
N ILE A 82 -3.63 14.87 -3.00
CA ILE A 82 -3.00 13.73 -2.34
C ILE A 82 -4.07 12.79 -1.81
N LEU A 83 -4.09 11.58 -2.34
CA LEU A 83 -4.91 10.48 -1.85
C LEU A 83 -4.14 9.78 -0.72
N TYR A 84 -4.70 9.76 0.47
CA TYR A 84 -4.22 8.98 1.61
C TYR A 84 -5.16 7.80 1.87
N TYR A 85 -4.59 6.62 2.06
CA TYR A 85 -5.33 5.39 2.32
C TYR A 85 -4.44 4.43 3.11
N ASP A 86 -5.05 3.50 3.81
CA ASP A 86 -4.32 2.49 4.57
C ASP A 86 -4.45 1.13 3.92
N ILE A 87 -3.38 0.35 3.97
CA ILE A 87 -3.44 -1.09 3.72
C ILE A 87 -3.12 -1.77 5.05
N GLU A 88 -4.04 -2.61 5.48
CA GLU A 88 -3.89 -3.50 6.62
C GLU A 88 -3.59 -4.90 6.13
N THR A 89 -2.52 -5.50 6.67
CA THR A 89 -2.10 -6.86 6.36
C THR A 89 -2.24 -7.72 7.61
N THR A 90 -2.98 -8.82 7.51
CA THR A 90 -3.10 -9.83 8.57
C THR A 90 -2.49 -11.14 8.08
N CYS A 91 -1.53 -11.69 8.83
CA CYS A 91 -0.93 -12.99 8.54
C CYS A 91 -1.46 -14.03 9.52
N ASP A 92 -2.02 -15.13 9.02
CA ASP A 92 -2.58 -16.22 9.83
C ASP A 92 -1.73 -17.51 9.79
N GLY A 93 -0.54 -17.43 9.18
CA GLY A 93 0.40 -18.54 9.02
C GLY A 93 0.13 -19.43 7.81
N VAL A 94 -1.02 -19.29 7.14
CA VAL A 94 -1.36 -19.97 5.89
C VAL A 94 -1.35 -18.99 4.72
N GLY A 95 -1.68 -17.73 4.98
CA GLY A 95 -1.64 -16.67 3.98
C GLY A 95 -1.58 -15.28 4.58
N ALA A 96 -1.82 -14.31 3.72
CA ALA A 96 -1.95 -12.91 4.07
C ALA A 96 -3.29 -12.38 3.55
N GLU A 97 -4.07 -11.75 4.44
CA GLU A 97 -5.23 -10.95 4.07
C GLU A 97 -4.83 -9.47 4.03
N PHE A 98 -5.13 -8.81 2.92
CA PHE A 98 -4.99 -7.39 2.71
C PHE A 98 -6.36 -6.72 2.76
N ALA A 99 -6.50 -5.65 3.54
CA ALA A 99 -7.69 -4.81 3.57
C ALA A 99 -7.30 -3.36 3.30
N VAL A 100 -7.97 -2.73 2.33
CA VAL A 100 -7.73 -1.31 2.01
C VAL A 100 -8.77 -0.46 2.70
N TYR A 101 -8.32 0.61 3.35
CA TYR A 101 -9.17 1.59 4.01
C TYR A 101 -8.97 2.99 3.42
N PHE A 102 -10.07 3.64 3.09
CA PHE A 102 -10.09 5.05 2.71
C PHE A 102 -11.03 5.80 3.65
N GLN A 103 -10.55 6.92 4.22
CA GLN A 103 -11.30 7.71 5.23
C GLN A 103 -11.87 6.84 6.38
N GLY A 104 -11.10 5.84 6.83
CA GLY A 104 -11.50 4.92 7.90
C GLY A 104 -12.50 3.84 7.51
N LYS A 105 -12.97 3.79 6.25
CA LYS A 105 -13.90 2.77 5.75
C LYS A 105 -13.15 1.75 4.88
N ARG A 106 -13.45 0.46 5.04
CA ARG A 106 -12.92 -0.59 4.18
C ARG A 106 -13.51 -0.42 2.77
N VAL A 107 -12.63 -0.32 1.77
CA VAL A 107 -13.02 -0.13 0.35
C VAL A 107 -12.60 -1.29 -0.55
N ALA A 108 -11.70 -2.14 -0.09
CA ALA A 108 -11.36 -3.40 -0.76
C ALA A 108 -10.74 -4.41 0.22
N GLY A 109 -10.63 -5.65 -0.25
CA GLY A 109 -9.81 -6.67 0.38
C GLY A 109 -9.37 -7.73 -0.63
N GLU A 110 -8.22 -8.32 -0.38
CA GLU A 110 -7.64 -9.39 -1.18
C GLU A 110 -7.00 -10.40 -0.23
N HIS A 111 -7.24 -11.69 -0.45
CA HIS A 111 -6.60 -12.76 0.30
C HIS A 111 -5.63 -13.50 -0.62
N VAL A 112 -4.44 -13.79 -0.11
CA VAL A 112 -3.41 -14.51 -0.85
C VAL A 112 -2.87 -15.63 0.02
N GLU A 113 -2.98 -16.87 -0.46
CA GLU A 113 -2.28 -18.00 0.13
C GLU A 113 -0.77 -17.80 -0.08
N VAL A 114 0.01 -17.84 1.01
CA VAL A 114 1.46 -17.68 0.96
C VAL A 114 2.06 -19.06 1.11
N GLU A 115 2.38 -19.70 -0.01
CA GLU A 115 3.23 -20.89 0.03
C GLU A 115 4.63 -20.47 0.49
N TYR A 116 4.96 -20.79 1.75
CA TYR A 116 6.33 -20.70 2.23
C TYR A 116 7.17 -21.77 1.52
N CYS A 117 7.98 -21.36 0.55
CA CYS A 117 9.05 -22.18 -0.03
C CYS A 117 10.33 -22.10 0.82
#